data_AF-A0A9P7KGU9-F1
#
_entry.id   AF-A0A9P7KGU9-F1
#
_cell.length_a   1.000
_cell.length_b   1.000
_cell.length_c   1.000
_cell.angle_alpha   90.00
_cell.angle_beta   90.00
_cell.angle_gamma   90.00
#
_symmetry.space_group_name_H-M   'P 1'
#
loop_
_entity.id
_entity.type
_entity.pdbx_description
1 polymer ?
#
loop_
_entity_poly.entity_id
_entity_poly.type
_entity_poly.pdbx_seq_one_letter_code
_entity_poly.pdbx_strand_id
1 'polypeptide(L)'
;MENLDLELEGWYISKEEELTAETELINESLAKLGTTFLAIKYLPSDLRALGWDEEVAVHEEWLSDDIWNVTDALSEHKLVKQPRELTDRRVIEFMENVKAERLDRELRAAIKKRSEVLSEILKNYASSLPLHFVLPPLADIASVASFRAVIEDTPVEEDVLEAHFDEPMLSFPEIVDTWRDDKNAELVEMMRACDEIETEVSSSSLRLATSLFRSSRCAFAMAYQVLVHTCFTAILGWEEPGPYYDNIGCRPWNSGEIVRVSFDNQAYIRARLVLRDGGFGHRHTHL
;
A
#
# COMPACT_ATOMS: atom_id res chain seq x y z
N MET A 1 -4.11 -48.69 66.16
CA MET A 1 -5.11 -48.67 65.07
C MET A 1 -5.97 -47.41 65.14
N GLU A 2 -6.40 -46.95 66.33
CA GLU A 2 -7.25 -45.75 66.47
C GLU A 2 -6.64 -44.41 65.98
N ASN A 3 -5.31 -44.26 65.90
CA ASN A 3 -4.69 -43.00 65.48
C ASN A 3 -4.68 -42.79 63.94
N LEU A 4 -4.88 -43.85 63.16
CA LEU A 4 -4.89 -43.75 61.69
C LEU A 4 -6.25 -43.29 61.15
N ASP A 5 -7.35 -43.57 61.86
CA ASP A 5 -8.69 -43.20 61.42
C ASP A 5 -8.95 -41.69 61.57
N LEU A 6 -8.41 -41.05 62.61
CA LEU A 6 -8.55 -39.59 62.82
C LEU A 6 -7.74 -38.76 61.81
N GLU A 7 -6.57 -39.25 61.38
CA GLU A 7 -5.77 -38.58 60.33
C GLU A 7 -6.43 -38.71 58.95
N LEU A 8 -7.10 -39.84 58.68
CA LEU A 8 -7.87 -40.06 57.45
C LEU A 8 -9.12 -39.18 57.39
N GLU A 9 -9.86 -39.03 58.50
CA GLU A 9 -11.01 -38.12 58.56
C GLU A 9 -10.60 -36.64 58.39
N GLY A 10 -9.50 -36.21 59.03
CA GLY A 10 -8.98 -34.85 58.85
C GLY A 10 -8.50 -34.56 57.43
N TRP A 11 -7.87 -35.54 56.77
CA TRP A 11 -7.48 -35.43 55.36
C TRP A 11 -8.68 -35.35 54.42
N TYR A 12 -9.76 -36.09 54.70
CA TYR A 12 -10.98 -36.08 53.89
C TYR A 12 -11.70 -34.72 53.96
N ILE A 13 -11.85 -34.16 55.17
CA ILE A 13 -12.49 -32.85 55.38
C ILE A 13 -11.69 -31.73 54.71
N SER A 14 -10.37 -31.71 54.87
CA SER A 14 -9.50 -30.71 54.23
C SER A 14 -9.61 -30.73 52.70
N LYS A 15 -9.79 -31.91 52.11
CA LYS A 15 -9.92 -32.07 50.66
C LYS A 15 -11.29 -31.64 50.15
N GLU A 16 -12.33 -31.85 50.95
CA GLU A 16 -13.69 -31.44 50.64
C GLU A 16 -13.85 -29.91 50.69
N GLU A 17 -13.18 -29.24 51.65
CA GLU A 17 -13.08 -27.77 51.73
C GLU A 17 -12.29 -27.18 50.54
N GLU A 18 -11.19 -27.81 50.12
CA GLU A 18 -10.41 -27.38 48.96
C GLU A 18 -11.22 -27.51 47.65
N LEU A 19 -11.96 -28.61 47.48
CA LEU A 19 -12.86 -28.82 46.35
C LEU A 19 -14.01 -27.81 46.30
N THR A 20 -14.57 -27.44 47.46
CA THR A 20 -15.64 -26.42 47.52
C THR A 20 -15.11 -25.04 47.14
N ALA A 21 -13.93 -24.65 47.65
CA ALA A 21 -13.29 -23.39 47.30
C ALA A 21 -12.97 -23.30 45.79
N GLU A 22 -12.46 -24.38 45.17
CA GLU A 22 -12.22 -24.41 43.73
C GLU A 22 -13.53 -24.27 42.93
N THR A 23 -14.62 -24.93 43.35
CA THR A 23 -15.91 -24.81 42.66
C THR A 23 -16.52 -23.41 42.78
N GLU A 24 -16.36 -22.71 43.90
CA GLU A 24 -16.82 -21.31 44.03
C GLU A 24 -16.03 -20.38 43.11
N LEU A 25 -14.71 -20.55 43.01
CA LEU A 25 -13.84 -19.75 42.15
C LEU A 25 -14.14 -19.94 40.65
N ILE A 26 -14.46 -21.18 40.25
CA ILE A 26 -14.93 -21.52 38.90
C ILE A 26 -16.29 -20.88 38.63
N ASN A 27 -17.24 -20.98 39.57
CA ASN A 27 -18.58 -20.40 39.41
C ASN A 27 -18.54 -18.86 39.34
N GLU A 28 -17.68 -18.21 40.12
CA GLU A 28 -17.49 -16.74 40.07
C GLU A 28 -16.85 -16.31 38.74
N SER A 29 -15.90 -17.11 38.23
CA SER A 29 -15.30 -16.89 36.92
C SER A 29 -16.31 -17.09 35.78
N LEU A 30 -17.16 -18.12 35.87
CA LEU A 30 -18.23 -18.37 34.91
C LEU A 30 -19.32 -17.30 34.97
N ALA A 31 -19.63 -16.74 36.15
CA ALA A 31 -20.57 -15.61 36.29
C ALA A 31 -20.01 -14.31 35.69
N LYS A 32 -18.70 -14.04 35.86
CA LYS A 32 -18.00 -12.92 35.20
C LYS A 32 -17.95 -13.12 33.69
N LEU A 33 -17.68 -14.33 33.21
CA LEU A 33 -17.72 -14.66 31.78
C LEU A 33 -19.14 -14.52 31.22
N GLY A 34 -20.16 -14.99 31.93
CA GLY A 34 -21.57 -14.89 31.52
C GLY A 34 -22.09 -13.45 31.44
N THR A 35 -21.66 -12.57 32.35
CA THR A 35 -21.99 -11.13 32.29
C THR A 35 -21.26 -10.42 31.15
N THR A 36 -20.01 -10.79 30.88
CA THR A 36 -19.26 -10.29 29.71
C THR A 36 -19.90 -10.76 28.40
N PHE A 37 -20.36 -12.03 28.34
CA PHE A 37 -21.05 -12.59 27.18
C PHE A 37 -22.43 -11.96 26.92
N LEU A 38 -23.17 -11.63 27.98
CA LEU A 38 -24.46 -10.93 27.85
C LEU A 38 -24.26 -9.49 27.39
N ALA A 39 -23.26 -8.76 27.89
CA ALA A 39 -22.94 -7.40 27.42
C ALA A 39 -22.60 -7.37 25.91
N ILE A 40 -21.87 -8.37 25.42
CA ILE A 40 -21.56 -8.53 23.99
C ILE A 40 -22.82 -8.83 23.17
N LYS A 41 -23.81 -9.53 23.74
CA LYS A 41 -25.04 -9.91 23.04
C LYS A 41 -26.07 -8.77 22.93
N TYR A 42 -26.06 -7.79 23.84
CA TYR A 42 -26.98 -6.64 23.84
C TYR A 42 -26.40 -5.37 23.18
N LEU A 43 -25.08 -5.30 22.99
CA LEU A 43 -24.43 -4.18 22.32
C LEU A 43 -24.93 -3.92 20.88
N PRO A 44 -25.16 -4.95 20.04
CA PRO A 44 -25.60 -4.74 18.67
C PRO A 44 -26.99 -4.10 18.58
N SER A 45 -27.93 -4.44 19.46
CA SER A 45 -29.28 -3.86 19.42
C SER A 45 -29.29 -2.38 19.82
N ASP A 46 -28.48 -1.99 20.81
CA ASP A 46 -28.42 -0.60 21.27
C ASP A 46 -27.68 0.30 20.27
N LEU A 47 -26.61 -0.21 19.64
CA LEU A 47 -25.90 0.52 18.58
C LEU A 47 -26.76 0.68 17.32
N ARG A 48 -27.50 -0.36 16.93
CA ARG A 48 -28.50 -0.31 15.85
C ARG A 48 -29.58 0.75 16.15
N ALA A 49 -30.09 0.80 17.38
CA ALA A 49 -31.05 1.83 17.78
C ALA A 49 -30.50 3.28 17.71
N LEU A 50 -29.18 3.44 17.76
CA LEU A 50 -28.49 4.72 17.60
C LEU A 50 -28.11 5.05 16.14
N GLY A 51 -28.51 4.21 15.17
CA GLY A 51 -28.26 4.42 13.74
C GLY A 51 -26.92 3.89 13.23
N TRP A 52 -26.25 3.03 14.00
CA TRP A 52 -25.00 2.36 13.60
C TRP A 52 -25.24 0.99 12.96
N ASP A 53 -26.40 0.81 12.32
CA ASP A 53 -26.80 -0.46 11.71
C ASP A 53 -25.81 -0.94 10.66
N GLU A 54 -25.30 -0.02 9.83
CA GLU A 54 -24.34 -0.34 8.77
C GLU A 54 -23.00 -0.80 9.33
N GLU A 55 -22.48 -0.12 10.35
CA GLU A 55 -21.19 -0.46 10.96
C GLU A 55 -21.25 -1.82 11.67
N VAL A 56 -22.39 -2.14 12.30
CA VAL A 56 -22.62 -3.46 12.89
C VAL A 56 -22.78 -4.53 11.81
N ALA A 57 -23.49 -4.26 10.72
CA ALA A 57 -23.70 -5.22 9.63
C ALA A 57 -22.41 -5.53 8.85
N VAL A 58 -21.63 -4.49 8.51
CA VAL A 58 -20.31 -4.65 7.87
C VAL A 58 -19.40 -5.47 8.78
N HIS A 59 -19.43 -5.25 10.09
CA HIS A 59 -18.61 -6.05 10.98
C HIS A 59 -19.01 -7.53 10.97
N GLU A 60 -20.31 -7.84 11.02
CA GLU A 60 -20.83 -9.21 10.97
C GLU A 60 -20.41 -9.96 9.68
N GLU A 61 -20.36 -9.27 8.54
CA GLU A 61 -19.97 -9.84 7.25
C GLU A 61 -18.44 -10.07 7.14
N TRP A 62 -17.62 -9.16 7.72
CA TRP A 62 -16.16 -9.19 7.59
C TRP A 62 -15.44 -10.01 8.66
N LEU A 63 -16.17 -10.62 9.59
CA LEU A 63 -15.65 -11.53 10.65
C LEU A 63 -14.86 -12.75 10.14
N SER A 64 -14.75 -12.97 8.83
CA SER A 64 -14.02 -14.10 8.25
C SER A 64 -12.56 -13.82 7.91
N ASP A 65 -12.15 -12.54 7.80
CA ASP A 65 -10.76 -12.16 7.51
C ASP A 65 -10.12 -11.52 8.75
N ASP A 66 -8.99 -12.09 9.20
CA ASP A 66 -8.23 -11.83 10.45
C ASP A 66 -7.77 -10.36 10.73
N ILE A 67 -8.25 -9.37 9.97
CA ILE A 67 -7.57 -8.09 9.82
C ILE A 67 -8.10 -6.99 10.76
N TRP A 68 -9.35 -7.06 11.24
CA TRP A 68 -9.83 -6.12 12.27
C TRP A 68 -11.17 -6.56 12.86
N ASN A 69 -11.14 -7.21 14.02
CA ASN A 69 -12.38 -7.54 14.71
C ASN A 69 -12.85 -6.31 15.50
N VAL A 70 -13.62 -5.42 14.86
CA VAL A 70 -14.23 -4.25 15.52
C VAL A 70 -15.02 -4.68 16.74
N THR A 71 -15.66 -5.85 16.71
CA THR A 71 -16.35 -6.43 17.87
C THR A 71 -15.38 -6.82 18.98
N ASP A 72 -14.16 -7.26 18.68
CA ASP A 72 -13.13 -7.45 19.73
C ASP A 72 -12.65 -6.09 20.27
N ALA A 73 -12.41 -5.10 19.40
CA ALA A 73 -12.00 -3.77 19.83
C ALA A 73 -13.08 -3.07 20.68
N LEU A 74 -14.36 -3.19 20.30
CA LEU A 74 -15.53 -2.69 21.04
C LEU A 74 -15.73 -3.47 22.33
N SER A 75 -15.74 -4.80 22.28
CA SER A 75 -15.99 -5.63 23.45
C SER A 75 -14.87 -5.47 24.49
N GLU A 76 -13.63 -5.24 24.05
CA GLU A 76 -12.49 -4.93 24.92
C GLU A 76 -12.42 -3.46 25.35
N HIS A 77 -13.20 -2.56 24.74
CA HIS A 77 -13.18 -1.15 25.07
C HIS A 77 -13.72 -0.91 26.48
N LYS A 78 -12.93 -0.20 27.31
CA LYS A 78 -13.22 0.03 28.74
C LYS A 78 -14.55 0.75 28.99
N LEU A 79 -15.07 1.48 28.00
CA LEU A 79 -16.35 2.18 28.10
C LEU A 79 -17.54 1.27 27.83
N VAL A 80 -17.36 0.27 26.97
CA VAL A 80 -18.38 -0.73 26.64
C VAL A 80 -18.57 -1.70 27.81
N LYS A 81 -17.50 -2.00 28.56
CA LYS A 81 -17.55 -2.83 29.77
C LYS A 81 -18.20 -2.14 30.98
N GLN A 82 -18.50 -0.83 30.93
CA GLN A 82 -19.12 -0.12 32.04
C GLN A 82 -20.65 -0.19 31.95
N PRO A 83 -21.36 -0.45 33.07
CA PRO A 83 -22.82 -0.40 33.12
C PRO A 83 -23.29 1.06 33.11
N ARG A 84 -23.08 1.76 32.00
CA ARG A 84 -23.53 3.12 31.73
C ARG A 84 -24.31 3.12 30.42
N GLU A 85 -25.23 4.08 30.29
CA GLU A 85 -25.94 4.28 29.03
C GLU A 85 -24.94 4.56 27.90
N LEU A 86 -25.16 3.93 26.74
CA LEU A 86 -24.33 4.07 25.53
C LEU A 86 -24.43 5.45 24.88
N THR A 87 -25.12 6.39 25.53
CA THR A 87 -25.22 7.81 25.15
C THR A 87 -24.00 8.63 25.60
N ASP A 88 -23.01 8.01 26.25
CA ASP A 88 -21.76 8.67 26.59
C ASP A 88 -21.09 9.18 25.29
N ARG A 89 -20.79 10.47 25.25
CA ARG A 89 -20.12 11.15 24.14
C ARG A 89 -18.87 10.42 23.66
N ARG A 90 -18.17 9.73 24.58
CA ARG A 90 -16.97 8.95 24.26
C ARG A 90 -17.25 7.69 23.44
N VAL A 91 -18.43 7.08 23.57
CA VAL A 91 -18.86 5.95 22.74
C VAL A 91 -19.17 6.44 21.32
N ILE A 92 -19.84 7.59 21.20
CA ILE A 92 -20.12 8.22 19.90
C ILE A 92 -18.81 8.56 19.17
N GLU A 93 -17.87 9.23 19.85
CA GLU A 93 -16.56 9.57 19.28
C GLU A 93 -15.78 8.31 18.85
N PHE A 94 -15.85 7.23 19.63
CA PHE A 94 -15.26 5.96 19.24
C PHE A 94 -15.91 5.38 17.97
N MET A 95 -17.24 5.37 17.88
CA MET A 95 -17.96 4.86 16.70
C MET A 95 -17.72 5.72 15.45
N GLU A 96 -17.60 7.04 15.61
CA GLU A 96 -17.22 7.95 14.52
C GLU A 96 -15.82 7.63 13.97
N ASN A 97 -14.85 7.33 14.84
CA ASN A 97 -13.52 6.88 14.41
C ASN A 97 -13.57 5.55 13.67
N VAL A 98 -14.35 4.57 14.18
CA VAL A 98 -14.55 3.28 13.50
C VAL A 98 -15.14 3.46 12.10
N LYS A 99 -16.16 4.34 11.97
CA LYS A 99 -16.75 4.66 10.67
C LYS A 99 -15.73 5.33 9.73
N ALA A 100 -14.94 6.27 10.24
CA ALA A 100 -13.90 6.92 9.45
C ALA A 100 -12.85 5.92 8.93
N GLU A 101 -12.39 5.00 9.79
CA GLU A 101 -11.46 3.94 9.41
C GLU A 101 -12.06 2.96 8.39
N ARG A 102 -13.35 2.61 8.54
CA ARG A 102 -14.09 1.79 7.57
C ARG A 102 -14.14 2.48 6.21
N LEU A 103 -14.59 3.73 6.17
CA LEU A 103 -14.71 4.50 4.92
C LEU A 103 -13.35 4.69 4.23
N ASP A 104 -12.29 4.96 4.98
CA ASP A 104 -10.92 5.02 4.44
C ASP A 104 -10.52 3.67 3.82
N ARG A 105 -10.77 2.55 4.52
CA ARG A 105 -10.47 1.21 4.00
C ARG A 105 -11.26 0.89 2.72
N GLU A 106 -12.55 1.20 2.68
CA GLU A 106 -13.41 1.00 1.52
C GLU A 106 -12.90 1.82 0.33
N LEU A 107 -12.54 3.10 0.55
CA LEU A 107 -11.93 3.95 -0.46
C LEU A 107 -10.61 3.38 -0.99
N ARG A 108 -9.72 2.94 -0.09
CA ARG A 108 -8.43 2.31 -0.46
C ARG A 108 -8.62 1.05 -1.30
N ALA A 109 -9.56 0.20 -0.89
CA ALA A 109 -9.90 -1.03 -1.60
C ALA A 109 -10.48 -0.71 -3.00
N ALA A 110 -11.35 0.29 -3.10
CA ALA A 110 -11.88 0.76 -4.38
C ALA A 110 -10.76 1.28 -5.29
N ILE A 111 -9.89 2.19 -4.81
CA ILE A 111 -8.75 2.71 -5.58
C ILE A 111 -7.86 1.57 -6.09
N LYS A 112 -7.55 0.59 -5.23
CA LYS A 112 -6.74 -0.57 -5.61
C LYS A 112 -7.40 -1.38 -6.73
N LYS A 113 -8.67 -1.78 -6.55
CA LYS A 113 -9.43 -2.56 -7.56
C LYS A 113 -9.50 -1.81 -8.90
N ARG A 114 -9.74 -0.50 -8.87
CA ARG A 114 -9.80 0.36 -10.07
C ARG A 114 -8.45 0.47 -10.76
N SER A 115 -7.38 0.55 -9.99
CA SER A 115 -6.00 0.58 -10.49
C SER A 115 -5.59 -0.75 -11.12
N GLU A 116 -6.13 -1.87 -10.63
CA GLU A 116 -5.94 -3.19 -11.25
C GLU A 116 -6.59 -3.25 -12.64
N VAL A 117 -7.80 -2.71 -12.81
CA VAL A 117 -8.46 -2.59 -14.14
C VAL A 117 -7.60 -1.76 -15.09
N LEU A 118 -7.11 -0.59 -14.66
CA LEU A 118 -6.20 0.21 -15.47
C LEU A 118 -4.91 -0.55 -15.82
N SER A 119 -4.34 -1.29 -14.86
CA SER A 119 -3.15 -2.13 -15.09
C SER A 119 -3.37 -3.16 -16.19
N GLU A 120 -4.54 -3.80 -16.24
CA GLU A 120 -4.90 -4.75 -17.28
C GLU A 120 -5.04 -4.10 -18.65
N ILE A 121 -5.71 -2.95 -18.74
CA ILE A 121 -5.80 -2.15 -19.97
C ILE A 121 -4.40 -1.80 -20.49
N LEU A 122 -3.52 -1.30 -19.61
CA LEU A 122 -2.16 -0.91 -19.99
C LEU A 122 -1.32 -2.10 -20.43
N LYS A 123 -1.47 -3.27 -19.81
CA LYS A 123 -0.80 -4.52 -20.24
C LYS A 123 -1.29 -4.95 -21.63
N ASN A 124 -2.59 -4.87 -21.89
CA ASN A 124 -3.16 -5.18 -23.19
C ASN A 124 -2.65 -4.22 -24.26
N TYR A 125 -2.65 -2.92 -23.98
CA TYR A 125 -2.07 -1.91 -24.87
C TYR A 125 -0.59 -2.17 -25.14
N ALA A 126 0.22 -2.43 -24.10
CA ALA A 126 1.64 -2.74 -24.23
C ALA A 126 1.92 -3.95 -25.13
N SER A 127 1.06 -4.96 -25.11
CA SER A 127 1.21 -6.16 -25.95
C SER A 127 1.09 -5.87 -27.45
N SER A 128 0.47 -4.75 -27.83
CA SER A 128 0.35 -4.31 -29.22
C SER A 128 1.56 -3.52 -29.73
N LEU A 129 2.47 -3.12 -28.83
CA LEU A 129 3.60 -2.25 -29.12
C LEU A 129 4.88 -3.03 -29.41
N PRO A 130 5.87 -2.42 -30.08
CA PRO A 130 7.20 -3.00 -30.20
C PRO A 130 7.85 -3.25 -28.83
N LEU A 131 8.64 -4.33 -28.71
CA LEU A 131 9.31 -4.73 -27.46
C LEU A 131 10.16 -3.63 -26.80
N HIS A 132 10.69 -2.70 -27.60
CA HIS A 132 11.55 -1.61 -27.14
C HIS A 132 10.77 -0.30 -26.88
N PHE A 133 9.45 -0.32 -27.02
CA PHE A 133 8.61 0.82 -26.72
C PHE A 133 8.54 1.01 -25.19
N VAL A 134 8.79 2.23 -24.74
CA VAL A 134 8.82 2.57 -23.31
C VAL A 134 7.48 3.21 -22.96
N LEU A 135 6.77 2.62 -22.01
CA LEU A 135 5.54 3.17 -21.43
C LEU A 135 5.82 3.80 -20.06
N PRO A 136 5.05 4.83 -19.67
CA PRO A 136 5.03 5.31 -18.30
C PRO A 136 4.56 4.19 -17.35
N PRO A 137 5.04 4.16 -16.11
CA PRO A 137 4.51 3.22 -15.12
C PRO A 137 3.08 3.58 -14.72
N LEU A 138 2.37 2.60 -14.16
CA LEU A 138 0.95 2.72 -13.81
C LEU A 138 0.66 3.96 -12.93
N ALA A 139 1.50 4.27 -11.95
CA ALA A 139 1.29 5.43 -11.09
C ALA A 139 1.44 6.77 -11.82
N ASP A 140 2.35 6.91 -12.79
CA ASP A 140 2.42 8.12 -13.61
C ASP A 140 1.14 8.30 -14.43
N ILE A 141 0.59 7.21 -14.99
CA ILE A 141 -0.68 7.25 -15.73
C ILE A 141 -1.85 7.55 -14.80
N ALA A 142 -1.93 6.89 -13.65
CA ALA A 142 -2.99 7.09 -12.65
C ALA A 142 -2.95 8.50 -12.03
N SER A 143 -1.84 9.22 -12.14
CA SER A 143 -1.74 10.62 -11.73
C SER A 143 -2.26 11.62 -12.78
N VAL A 144 -2.47 11.19 -14.03
CA VAL A 144 -3.04 12.05 -15.08
C VAL A 144 -4.51 12.31 -14.77
N ALA A 145 -4.94 13.57 -14.85
CA ALA A 145 -6.26 14.02 -14.40
C ALA A 145 -7.43 13.19 -14.94
N SER A 146 -7.42 12.81 -16.23
CA SER A 146 -8.48 12.01 -16.84
C SER A 146 -8.56 10.59 -16.28
N PHE A 147 -7.42 9.95 -16.00
CA PHE A 147 -7.37 8.62 -15.38
C PHE A 147 -7.67 8.69 -13.89
N ARG A 148 -7.12 9.70 -13.21
CA ARG A 148 -7.33 9.95 -11.79
C ARG A 148 -8.80 10.16 -11.45
N ALA A 149 -9.53 10.90 -12.29
CA ALA A 149 -10.96 11.12 -12.09
C ALA A 149 -11.75 9.79 -12.10
N VAL A 150 -11.43 8.87 -13.01
CA VAL A 150 -12.06 7.54 -13.04
C VAL A 150 -11.73 6.74 -11.78
N ILE A 151 -10.49 6.83 -11.28
CA ILE A 151 -10.03 6.08 -10.10
C ILE A 151 -10.58 6.64 -8.79
N GLU A 152 -10.50 7.95 -8.58
CA GLU A 152 -10.81 8.62 -7.31
C GLU A 152 -12.23 9.18 -7.24
N ASP A 153 -12.76 9.75 -8.33
CA ASP A 153 -14.03 10.49 -8.28
C ASP A 153 -15.25 9.58 -8.47
N THR A 154 -15.06 8.34 -8.92
CA THR A 154 -16.14 7.34 -8.99
C THR A 154 -16.60 6.95 -7.58
N PRO A 155 -17.91 7.01 -7.26
CA PRO A 155 -18.44 6.59 -5.95
C PRO A 155 -17.99 5.19 -5.55
N VAL A 156 -17.67 4.96 -4.28
CA VAL A 156 -17.06 3.68 -3.80
C VAL A 156 -17.96 2.47 -4.09
N GLU A 157 -19.27 2.69 -4.13
CA GLU A 157 -20.31 1.70 -4.38
C GLU A 157 -20.41 1.30 -5.86
N GLU A 158 -19.80 2.08 -6.76
CA GLU A 158 -19.81 1.84 -8.20
C GLU A 158 -18.56 1.09 -8.67
N ASP A 159 -18.81 0.03 -9.45
CA ASP A 159 -17.77 -0.75 -10.10
C ASP A 159 -17.22 -0.02 -11.33
N VAL A 160 -15.91 0.18 -11.36
CA VAL A 160 -15.21 0.67 -12.55
C VAL A 160 -14.85 -0.51 -13.44
N LEU A 161 -15.42 -0.50 -14.63
CA LEU A 161 -15.13 -1.40 -15.75
C LEU A 161 -14.18 -0.76 -16.77
N GLU A 162 -13.63 -1.57 -17.68
CA GLU A 162 -12.72 -1.10 -18.73
C GLU A 162 -13.29 0.07 -19.55
N ALA A 163 -14.58 0.02 -19.88
CA ALA A 163 -15.26 1.05 -20.70
C ALA A 163 -15.20 2.47 -20.08
N HIS A 164 -15.03 2.60 -18.77
CA HIS A 164 -14.87 3.92 -18.13
C HIS A 164 -13.54 4.58 -18.48
N PHE A 165 -12.56 3.80 -18.96
CA PHE A 165 -11.27 4.30 -19.41
C PHE A 165 -11.23 4.55 -20.93
N ASP A 166 -12.29 4.26 -21.69
CA ASP A 166 -12.30 4.44 -23.15
C ASP A 166 -11.97 5.89 -23.56
N GLU A 167 -12.59 6.87 -22.90
CA GLU A 167 -12.34 8.29 -23.17
C GLU A 167 -10.91 8.73 -22.79
N PRO A 168 -10.39 8.48 -21.57
CA PRO A 168 -8.98 8.72 -21.24
C PRO A 168 -8.00 8.02 -22.19
N MET A 169 -8.34 6.84 -22.70
CA MET A 169 -7.48 6.10 -23.62
C MET A 169 -7.37 6.73 -25.01
N LEU A 170 -8.31 7.60 -25.41
CA LEU A 170 -8.21 8.35 -26.68
C LEU A 170 -7.01 9.30 -26.73
N SER A 171 -6.63 9.89 -25.58
CA SER A 171 -5.46 10.77 -25.44
C SER A 171 -4.21 10.06 -24.93
N PHE A 172 -4.27 8.75 -24.68
CA PHE A 172 -3.17 7.98 -24.11
C PHE A 172 -1.87 8.06 -24.92
N PRO A 173 -1.87 8.00 -26.26
CA PRO A 173 -0.63 8.15 -27.03
C PRO A 173 0.08 9.50 -26.79
N GLU A 174 -0.67 10.60 -26.72
CA GLU A 174 -0.13 11.94 -26.46
C GLU A 174 0.41 12.06 -25.03
N ILE A 175 -0.27 11.46 -24.06
CA ILE A 175 0.19 11.37 -22.66
C ILE A 175 1.52 10.64 -22.58
N VAL A 176 1.65 9.52 -23.30
CA VAL A 176 2.90 8.73 -23.35
C VAL A 176 4.03 9.56 -23.94
N ASP A 177 3.80 10.23 -25.07
CA ASP A 177 4.82 11.04 -25.72
C ASP A 177 5.26 12.22 -24.82
N THR A 178 4.31 12.92 -24.22
CA THR A 178 4.58 14.01 -23.27
C THR A 178 5.41 13.54 -22.09
N TRP A 179 5.00 12.44 -21.44
CA TRP A 179 5.75 11.86 -20.32
C TRP A 179 7.16 11.48 -20.74
N ARG A 180 7.35 10.88 -21.93
CA ARG A 180 8.67 10.50 -22.42
C ARG A 180 9.55 11.72 -22.68
N ASP A 181 9.00 12.79 -23.23
CA ASP A 181 9.74 14.02 -23.48
C ASP A 181 10.18 14.68 -22.18
N ASP A 182 9.29 14.72 -21.17
CA ASP A 182 9.61 15.21 -19.83
C ASP A 182 10.75 14.38 -19.20
N LYS A 183 10.64 13.05 -19.24
CA LYS A 183 11.70 12.18 -18.66
C LYS A 183 12.99 12.23 -19.46
N ASN A 184 12.94 12.40 -20.78
CA ASN A 184 14.13 12.62 -21.59
C ASN A 184 14.82 13.92 -21.20
N ALA A 185 14.06 15.00 -20.97
CA ALA A 185 14.59 16.27 -20.53
C ALA A 185 15.27 16.12 -19.15
N GLU A 186 14.62 15.45 -18.19
CA GLU A 186 15.22 15.16 -16.87
C GLU A 186 16.56 14.39 -17.00
N LEU A 187 16.61 13.33 -17.81
CA LEU A 187 17.83 12.55 -18.02
C LEU A 187 18.93 13.37 -18.71
N VAL A 188 18.57 14.24 -19.65
CA VAL A 188 19.51 15.16 -20.31
C VAL A 188 20.09 16.18 -19.33
N GLU A 189 19.28 16.72 -18.42
CA GLU A 189 19.77 17.62 -17.36
C GLU A 189 20.74 16.90 -16.43
N MET A 190 20.46 15.65 -16.05
CA MET A 190 21.41 14.83 -15.26
C MET A 190 22.75 14.63 -15.98
N MET A 191 22.72 14.43 -17.30
CA MET A 191 23.93 14.32 -18.11
C MET A 191 24.68 15.67 -18.19
N ARG A 192 23.97 16.79 -18.34
CA ARG A 192 24.57 18.14 -18.40
C ARG A 192 25.29 18.53 -17.13
N ALA A 193 24.88 17.97 -15.99
CA ALA A 193 25.56 18.17 -14.71
C ALA A 193 26.91 17.43 -14.58
N CYS A 194 27.30 16.61 -15.57
CA CYS A 194 28.57 15.89 -15.58
C CYS A 194 29.64 16.69 -16.34
N ASP A 195 30.63 17.19 -15.60
CA ASP A 195 31.75 18.00 -16.13
C ASP A 195 32.63 17.22 -17.12
N GLU A 196 32.61 15.88 -17.08
CA GLU A 196 33.38 15.01 -17.97
C GLU A 196 32.76 14.87 -19.38
N ILE A 197 31.56 15.41 -19.62
CA ILE A 197 30.95 15.46 -20.95
C ILE A 197 31.37 16.75 -21.66
N GLU A 198 32.36 16.63 -22.54
CA GLU A 198 32.92 17.76 -23.30
C GLU A 198 32.02 18.23 -24.46
N THR A 199 31.00 17.44 -24.82
CA THR A 199 30.13 17.70 -25.98
C THR A 199 28.76 18.21 -25.57
N GLU A 200 28.11 18.97 -26.44
CA GLU A 200 26.73 19.39 -26.24
C GLU A 200 25.80 18.18 -26.02
N VAL A 201 25.11 18.17 -24.89
CA VAL A 201 24.16 17.12 -24.53
C VAL A 201 22.76 17.48 -25.04
N SER A 202 22.18 16.59 -25.82
CA SER A 202 20.80 16.68 -26.33
C SER A 202 20.05 15.36 -26.13
N SER A 203 18.75 15.31 -26.42
CA SER A 203 17.96 14.08 -26.31
C SER A 203 18.49 12.94 -27.19
N SER A 204 19.19 13.24 -28.29
CA SER A 204 19.86 12.21 -29.09
C SER A 204 21.03 11.54 -28.36
N SER A 205 21.67 12.25 -27.42
CA SER A 205 22.74 11.73 -26.59
C SER A 205 22.26 10.56 -25.73
N LEU A 206 20.98 10.50 -25.34
CA LEU A 206 20.41 9.39 -24.58
C LEU A 206 20.51 8.02 -25.30
N ARG A 207 20.69 8.01 -26.62
CA ARG A 207 20.84 6.78 -27.43
C ARG A 207 22.28 6.28 -27.50
N LEU A 208 23.24 7.03 -26.98
CA LEU A 208 24.65 6.64 -27.00
C LEU A 208 24.92 5.52 -26.00
N ALA A 209 25.83 4.61 -26.34
CA ALA A 209 26.28 3.53 -25.46
C ALA A 209 26.96 4.04 -24.17
N THR A 210 27.37 5.31 -24.15
CA THR A 210 27.99 5.98 -23.01
C THR A 210 26.99 6.63 -22.06
N SER A 211 25.73 6.76 -22.47
CA SER A 211 24.68 7.42 -21.67
C SER A 211 24.12 6.45 -20.65
N LEU A 212 24.85 6.36 -19.53
CA LEU A 212 24.60 5.39 -18.47
C LEU A 212 24.16 6.10 -17.19
N PHE A 213 23.10 5.58 -16.60
CA PHE A 213 22.46 6.05 -15.38
C PHE A 213 22.55 4.98 -14.31
N ARG A 214 22.48 5.39 -13.06
CA ARG A 214 22.51 4.51 -11.90
C ARG A 214 21.27 4.71 -11.06
N SER A 215 20.80 3.61 -10.49
CA SER A 215 19.83 3.61 -9.40
C SER A 215 20.55 3.70 -8.06
N SER A 216 20.05 4.50 -7.13
CA SER A 216 20.51 4.46 -5.73
C SER A 216 20.27 3.10 -5.05
N ARG A 217 19.42 2.25 -5.63
CA ARG A 217 18.99 0.96 -5.06
C ARG A 217 19.63 -0.27 -5.71
N CYS A 218 20.21 -0.15 -6.90
CA CYS A 218 20.90 -1.26 -7.55
C CYS A 218 22.28 -0.82 -8.07
N ALA A 219 23.26 -1.71 -7.99
CA ALA A 219 24.65 -1.41 -8.36
C ALA A 219 24.89 -1.35 -9.89
N PHE A 220 23.86 -1.58 -10.71
CA PHE A 220 23.99 -1.67 -12.15
C PHE A 220 23.84 -0.30 -12.82
N ALA A 221 24.75 -0.01 -13.74
CA ALA A 221 24.60 1.06 -14.70
C ALA A 221 23.64 0.61 -15.82
N MET A 222 22.73 1.50 -16.20
CA MET A 222 21.67 1.23 -17.17
C MET A 222 21.68 2.33 -18.22
N ALA A 223 21.42 1.98 -19.47
CA ALA A 223 21.21 2.99 -20.50
C ALA A 223 19.77 3.52 -20.42
N TYR A 224 19.12 3.72 -21.56
CA TYR A 224 17.75 4.22 -21.65
C TYR A 224 16.70 3.36 -20.91
N GLN A 225 17.02 2.09 -20.60
CA GLN A 225 16.15 1.20 -19.81
C GLN A 225 15.91 1.69 -18.38
N VAL A 226 16.64 2.71 -17.92
CA VAL A 226 16.40 3.38 -16.62
C VAL A 226 14.94 3.86 -16.47
N LEU A 227 14.26 4.18 -17.58
CA LEU A 227 12.85 4.61 -17.56
C LEU A 227 11.86 3.52 -17.13
N VAL A 228 12.21 2.25 -17.31
CA VAL A 228 11.34 1.09 -17.02
C VAL A 228 11.87 0.22 -15.88
N HIS A 229 12.96 0.63 -15.23
CA HIS A 229 13.58 -0.17 -14.19
C HIS A 229 12.75 -0.16 -12.90
N THR A 230 12.49 -1.36 -12.35
CA THR A 230 11.58 -1.56 -11.22
C THR A 230 11.97 -0.80 -9.95
N CYS A 231 13.25 -0.48 -9.74
CA CYS A 231 13.66 0.33 -8.58
C CYS A 231 13.01 1.72 -8.52
N PHE A 232 12.56 2.26 -9.66
CA PHE A 232 11.98 3.60 -9.74
C PHE A 232 10.46 3.61 -9.68
N THR A 233 9.83 2.44 -9.83
CA THR A 233 8.38 2.31 -9.92
C THR A 233 7.80 1.44 -8.81
N ALA A 234 8.59 0.55 -8.21
CA ALA A 234 8.15 -0.31 -7.11
C ALA A 234 8.05 0.44 -5.78
N ILE A 235 7.00 0.11 -5.02
CA ILE A 235 6.90 0.45 -3.59
C ILE A 235 7.80 -0.53 -2.83
N LEU A 236 8.82 0.01 -2.17
CA LEU A 236 9.63 -0.73 -1.21
C LEU A 236 9.27 -0.19 0.18
N GLY A 237 9.05 -1.09 1.14
CA GLY A 237 8.44 -0.78 2.46
C GLY A 237 9.22 0.12 3.42
N TRP A 238 10.21 0.87 2.94
CA TRP A 238 11.07 1.76 3.75
C TRP A 238 10.76 3.25 3.56
N GLU A 239 9.85 3.58 2.64
CA GLU A 239 9.46 4.96 2.37
C GLU A 239 7.94 5.00 2.37
N GLU A 240 7.33 6.04 2.92
CA GLU A 240 5.86 6.23 2.88
C GLU A 240 5.50 6.81 1.51
N PRO A 241 5.01 6.02 0.54
CA PRO A 241 4.29 6.67 -0.55
C PRO A 241 3.05 7.28 0.10
N GLY A 242 2.65 8.50 -0.26
CA GLY A 242 1.36 9.00 0.20
C GLY A 242 0.26 7.96 -0.02
N PRO A 243 -0.82 7.95 0.78
CA PRO A 243 -1.78 6.84 0.87
C PRO A 243 -2.38 6.43 -0.48
N TYR A 244 -2.43 7.35 -1.44
CA TYR A 244 -2.84 7.09 -2.82
C TYR A 244 -1.97 6.03 -3.52
N TYR A 245 -0.66 6.19 -3.53
CA TYR A 245 0.24 5.31 -4.28
C TYR A 245 0.38 3.93 -3.62
N ASP A 246 0.25 3.86 -2.29
CA ASP A 246 0.16 2.57 -1.56
C ASP A 246 -0.95 1.68 -2.13
N ASN A 247 -2.12 2.25 -2.41
CA ASN A 247 -3.25 1.49 -2.96
C ASN A 247 -3.03 1.08 -4.41
N ILE A 248 -2.32 1.88 -5.21
CA ILE A 248 -1.98 1.54 -6.60
C ILE A 248 -0.93 0.42 -6.65
N GLY A 249 -0.08 0.29 -5.62
CA GLY A 249 0.99 -0.72 -5.59
C GLY A 249 2.24 -0.32 -6.39
N CYS A 250 2.32 0.91 -6.89
CA CYS A 250 3.50 1.47 -7.55
C CYS A 250 3.60 2.99 -7.32
N ARG A 251 4.75 3.58 -7.68
CA ARG A 251 5.02 5.02 -7.54
C ARG A 251 5.33 5.66 -8.89
N PRO A 252 5.08 6.98 -9.03
CA PRO A 252 5.54 7.72 -10.19
C PRO A 252 7.07 7.64 -10.31
N TRP A 253 7.56 7.61 -11.55
CA TRP A 253 8.97 7.43 -11.86
C TRP A 253 9.81 8.54 -11.23
N ASN A 254 10.85 8.13 -10.48
CA ASN A 254 11.80 9.02 -9.79
C ASN A 254 11.11 10.07 -8.89
N SER A 255 9.95 9.75 -8.32
CA SER A 255 9.24 10.61 -7.38
C SER A 255 9.78 10.50 -5.95
N GLY A 256 9.65 11.61 -5.20
CA GLY A 256 10.04 11.74 -3.80
C GLY A 256 11.18 12.74 -3.57
N GLU A 257 11.50 12.98 -2.30
CA GLU A 257 12.60 13.89 -1.91
C GLU A 257 13.99 13.32 -2.22
N ILE A 258 14.08 11.99 -2.35
CA ILE A 258 15.33 11.29 -2.61
C ILE A 258 15.44 11.03 -4.11
N VAL A 259 16.39 11.68 -4.75
CA VAL A 259 16.79 11.40 -6.14
C VAL A 259 17.25 9.96 -6.25
N ARG A 260 16.51 9.14 -7.01
CA ARG A 260 16.83 7.72 -7.18
C ARG A 260 17.65 7.44 -8.43
N VAL A 261 17.48 8.27 -9.45
CA VAL A 261 18.20 8.18 -10.72
C VAL A 261 19.28 9.25 -10.75
N SER A 262 20.50 8.86 -11.06
CA SER A 262 21.57 9.82 -11.36
C SER A 262 22.38 9.36 -12.57
N PHE A 263 23.07 10.29 -13.22
CA PHE A 263 24.03 9.95 -14.26
C PHE A 263 25.24 9.22 -13.63
N ASP A 264 25.72 8.15 -14.25
CA ASP A 264 26.83 7.36 -13.75
C ASP A 264 28.15 7.78 -14.42
N ASN A 265 28.78 8.84 -13.89
CA ASN A 265 30.04 9.40 -14.44
C ASN A 265 31.12 8.32 -14.58
N GLN A 266 31.22 7.39 -13.62
CA GLN A 266 32.22 6.33 -13.65
C GLN A 266 31.94 5.32 -14.76
N ALA A 267 30.69 4.92 -14.95
CA ALA A 267 30.30 4.05 -16.05
C ALA A 267 30.50 4.74 -17.41
N TYR A 268 30.16 6.03 -17.51
CA TYR A 268 30.41 6.86 -18.70
C TYR A 268 31.90 6.89 -19.08
N ILE A 269 32.80 7.21 -18.14
CA ILE A 269 34.25 7.25 -18.37
C ILE A 269 34.74 5.88 -18.85
N ARG A 270 34.32 4.80 -18.20
CA ARG A 270 34.71 3.43 -18.58
C ARG A 270 34.20 3.06 -19.97
N ALA A 271 32.94 3.38 -20.29
CA ALA A 271 32.37 3.14 -21.61
C ALA A 271 33.15 3.91 -22.69
N ARG A 272 33.53 5.17 -22.42
CA ARG A 272 34.38 5.96 -23.32
C ARG A 272 35.76 5.36 -23.54
N LEU A 273 36.41 4.84 -22.49
CA LEU A 273 37.70 4.16 -22.61
C LEU A 273 37.59 2.93 -23.51
N VAL A 274 36.56 2.09 -23.31
CA VAL A 274 36.31 0.90 -24.15
C VAL A 274 36.09 1.30 -25.61
N LEU A 275 35.29 2.34 -25.89
CA LEU A 275 35.06 2.82 -27.25
C LEU A 275 36.34 3.36 -27.90
N ARG A 276 37.19 4.05 -27.12
CA ARG A 276 38.48 4.54 -27.61
C ARG A 276 39.43 3.40 -27.94
N ASP A 277 39.61 2.47 -27.01
CA ASP A 277 40.55 1.36 -27.15
C ASP A 277 40.08 0.35 -28.21
N GLY A 278 38.77 0.25 -28.43
CA GLY A 278 38.17 -0.53 -29.53
C GLY A 278 38.20 0.15 -30.91
N GLY A 279 38.80 1.33 -31.04
CA GLY A 279 38.93 2.04 -32.32
C GLY A 279 37.68 2.81 -32.78
N PHE A 280 36.66 2.94 -31.93
CA PHE A 280 35.45 3.72 -32.20
C PHE A 280 35.57 5.21 -31.79
N GLY A 281 36.68 5.61 -31.15
CA GLY A 281 36.86 6.94 -30.54
C GLY A 281 37.48 8.04 -31.41
N HIS A 282 37.84 7.80 -32.68
CA HIS A 282 38.64 8.76 -33.48
C HIS A 282 38.04 9.16 -34.84
N ARG A 283 36.73 9.38 -34.91
CA ARG A 283 36.15 10.17 -36.02
C ARG A 283 35.69 11.53 -35.51
N HIS A 284 36.63 12.37 -35.09
CA HIS A 284 36.41 13.81 -35.10
C HIS A 284 36.44 14.26 -36.56
N THR A 285 35.26 14.30 -37.18
CA THR A 285 35.05 15.07 -38.40
C THR A 285 35.20 16.55 -38.05
N HIS A 286 36.37 17.12 -38.35
CA HIS A 286 36.46 18.53 -38.69
C HIS A 286 35.63 18.74 -39.97
N LEU A 287 34.43 19.29 -39.83
CA LEU A 287 33.68 19.96 -40.89
C LEU A 287 33.18 21.29 -40.34
#